data_AF-A0A101EAH4-F1
#
_entry.id   AF-A0A101EAH4-F1
#
_cell.length_a   1.000
_cell.length_b   1.000
_cell.length_c   1.000
_cell.angle_alpha   90.00
_cell.angle_beta   90.00
_cell.angle_gamma   90.00
#
_symmetry.space_group_name_H-M   'P 1'
#
loop_
_entity.id
_entity.type
_entity.pdbx_description
1 polymer ?
#
loop_
_entity_poly.entity_id
_entity_poly.type
_entity_poly.pdbx_seq_one_letter_code
_entity_poly.pdbx_strand_id
1 'polypeptide(L)' 'MEYLLTWIEGEEVDYRILSEEELQAFLEEEREKNCITAPLA' A
#
# COMPACT_ATOMS: atom_id res chain seq x y z
N MET A 1 -3.42 13.63 -0.92
CA MET A 1 -2.57 13.20 0.22
C MET A 1 -1.80 11.98 -0.23
N GLU A 2 -0.54 11.83 0.17
CA GLU A 2 0.29 10.67 -0.19
C GLU A 2 0.28 9.64 0.94
N TYR A 3 0.43 8.37 0.58
CA TYR A 3 0.42 7.24 1.50
C TYR A 3 1.60 6.32 1.21
N LEU A 4 2.24 5.84 2.26
CA LEU A 4 3.15 4.72 2.23
C LEU A 4 2.34 3.43 2.41
N LEU A 5 2.44 2.54 1.44
CA LEU A 5 1.91 1.18 1.48
C LEU A 5 3.10 0.22 1.66
N THR A 6 3.03 -0.69 2.62
CA THR A 6 4.03 -1.75 2.82
C THR A 6 3.39 -3.12 2.91
N TRP A 7 4.01 -4.14 2.34
CA TRP A 7 3.57 -5.53 2.47
C TRP A 7 4.77 -6.48 2.57
N ILE A 8 4.50 -7.71 3.01
CA ILE A 8 5.52 -8.76 3.09
C ILE A 8 5.43 -9.60 1.81
N GLU A 9 6.55 -9.73 1.12
CA GLU A 9 6.71 -10.62 -0.02
C GLU A 9 7.75 -11.69 0.34
N GLY A 10 7.26 -12.86 0.78
CA GLY A 10 8.12 -13.92 1.29
C GLY A 10 8.82 -13.53 2.60
N GLU A 11 10.14 -13.33 2.53
CA GLU A 11 10.98 -12.89 3.66
C GLU A 11 11.35 -11.40 3.60
N GLU A 12 10.96 -10.71 2.52
CA GLU A 12 11.31 -9.31 2.27
C GLU A 12 10.13 -8.38 2.53
N VAL A 13 10.45 -7.12 2.85
CA VAL A 13 9.46 -6.05 3.03
C VAL A 13 9.52 -5.13 1.82
N ASP A 14 8.41 -5.08 1.09
CA ASP A 14 8.24 -4.18 -0.04
C ASP A 14 7.42 -2.95 0.34
N TYR A 15 7.59 -1.89 -0.44
CA TYR A 15 6.83 -0.67 -0.26
C TYR A 15 6.53 0.07 -1.56
N ARG A 16 5.47 0.87 -1.52
CA ARG A 16 5.12 1.82 -2.57
C ARG A 16 4.55 3.10 -1.97
N ILE A 17 4.82 4.23 -2.60
CA ILE A 17 4.18 5.50 -2.28
C ILE A 17 3.08 5.74 -3.31
N LEU A 18 1.89 6.06 -2.83
CA LEU A 18 0.69 6.21 -3.65
C LEU A 18 -0.07 7.47 -3.25
N SER A 19 -0.72 8.11 -4.21
CA SER A 19 -1.76 9.10 -3.95
C SER A 19 -3.00 8.43 -3.36
N GLU A 20 -3.87 9.20 -2.70
CA GLU A 20 -5.15 8.70 -2.17
C GLU A 20 -6.01 7.95 -3.21
N GLU A 21 -6.12 8.47 -4.42
CA GLU A 21 -6.87 7.84 -5.52
C GLU A 21 -6.24 6.50 -5.95
N GLU A 22 -4.90 6.46 -6.04
CA GLU A 22 -4.17 5.24 -6.41
C GLU A 22 -4.24 4.17 -5.31
N LEU A 23 -4.25 4.59 -4.04
CA LEU A 23 -4.40 3.70 -2.91
C LEU A 23 -5.76 3.01 -2.92
N GLN A 24 -6.84 3.75 -3.19
CA GLN A 24 -8.18 3.17 -3.28
C GLN A 24 -8.25 2.13 -4.40
N ALA A 25 -7.77 2.48 -5.59
CA ALA A 25 -7.73 1.55 -6.72
C ALA A 25 -6.91 0.28 -6.40
N PHE A 26 -5.76 0.44 -5.75
CA PHE A 26 -4.92 -0.70 -5.33
C PHE A 26 -5.63 -1.62 -4.33
N LEU A 27 -6.27 -1.06 -3.30
CA LEU A 27 -6.97 -1.84 -2.28
C LEU A 27 -8.22 -2.56 -2.82
N GLU A 28 -8.84 -2.03 -3.88
CA GLU A 28 -9.94 -2.69 -4.57
C GLU A 28 -9.47 -3.88 -5.42
N GLU A 29 -8.31 -3.76 -6.08
CA GLU A 29 -7.72 -4.79 -6.92
C GLU A 29 -7.06 -5.91 -6.10
N GLU A 30 -6.27 -5.55 -5.08
CA GLU A 30 -5.41 -6.48 -4.32
C GLU A 30 -5.99 -6.79 -2.92
N ARG A 31 -7.31 -7.06 -2.84
CA ARG A 31 -8.03 -7.31 -1.57
C ARG A 31 -7.46 -8.41 -0.68
N GLU A 32 -6.69 -9.34 -1.24
CA GLU A 32 -6.12 -10.49 -0.51
C GLU A 32 -4.72 -10.22 0.07
N LYS A 33 -4.07 -9.09 -0.27
CA LYS A 33 -2.75 -8.76 0.28
C LYS A 33 -2.88 -8.08 1.65
N ASN A 34 -2.22 -8.68 2.64
CA ASN A 34 -2.02 -8.04 3.94
C ASN A 34 -1.00 -6.92 3.81
N CYS A 35 -1.50 -5.69 3.78
CA CYS A 35 -0.70 -4.48 3.66
C CYS A 35 -0.99 -3.51 4.79
N ILE A 36 0.02 -2.70 5.13
CA ILE A 36 -0.08 -1.61 6.10
C ILE A 36 0.00 -0.30 5.32
N THR A 37 -0.91 0.62 5.62
CA THR A 37 -0.93 1.97 5.04
C THR A 37 -0.60 3.00 6.10
N ALA A 38 0.23 3.98 5.75
CA ALA A 38 0.57 5.11 6.60
C ALA A 38 0.51 6.41 5.79
N PRO A 39 -0.18 7.46 6.27
CA PRO A 39 -0.17 8.76 5.61
C PRO A 39 1.23 9.37 5.63
N LEU A 40 1.65 9.93 4.51
CA LEU A 40 2.82 10.80 4.41
C LEU A 40 2.35 12.26 4.50
N ALA A 41 3.06 13.03 5.32
CA ALA A 41 2.67 14.38 5.75
C ALA A 41 2.42 15.37 4.60
#